data_AF-A0A9D6RQJ0-F1
#
_entry.id   AF-A0A9D6RQJ0-F1
#
_cell.length_a   1.000
_cell.length_b   1.000
_cell.length_c   1.000
_cell.angle_alpha   90.00
_cell.angle_beta   90.00
_cell.angle_gamma   90.00
#
_symmetry.space_group_name_H-M   'P 1'
#
loop_
_entity.id
_entity.type
_entity.pdbx_description
1 polymer ?
#
loop_
_entity_poly.entity_id
_entity_poly.type
_entity_poly.pdbx_seq_one_letter_code
_entity_poly.pdbx_strand_id
1 'polypeptide(L)'
;MKTLTVSLSLPATVKITEQEAKELLMLKLVDEGVLSQSQGADLLGISRYELIELMGKHHLPIMRYTLKDWEEENRVLKELQAQRRKARSR
;
A
#
# COMPACT_ATOMS: atom_id res chain seq x y z
N MET A 1 -3.59 -24.23 7.58
CA MET A 1 -3.15 -22.86 7.94
C MET A 1 -2.64 -22.89 9.37
N LYS A 2 -1.52 -22.23 9.68
CA LYS A 2 -1.07 -22.03 11.06
C LYS A 2 -1.67 -20.72 11.56
N THR A 3 -2.46 -20.77 12.62
CA THR A 3 -3.07 -19.58 13.21
C THR A 3 -2.14 -19.01 14.27
N LEU A 4 -1.81 -17.73 14.16
CA LEU A 4 -1.10 -16.98 15.19
C LEU A 4 -2.12 -16.19 16.00
N THR A 5 -2.16 -16.42 17.32
CA THR A 5 -3.00 -15.65 18.25
C THR A 5 -2.12 -14.71 19.04
N VAL A 6 -2.45 -13.41 19.01
CA VAL A 6 -1.77 -12.37 19.78
C VAL A 6 -2.76 -11.80 20.79
N SER A 7 -2.38 -11.75 22.07
CA SER A 7 -3.15 -11.10 23.14
C SER A 7 -2.31 -10.01 23.80
N LEU A 8 -2.94 -8.87 24.07
CA LEU A 8 -2.29 -7.69 24.64
C LEU A 8 -3.13 -7.20 25.83
N SER A 9 -2.46 -6.89 26.94
CA SER A 9 -3.08 -6.19 28.07
C SER A 9 -2.69 -4.71 27.97
N LEU A 10 -3.65 -3.88 27.56
CA LEU A 10 -3.46 -2.43 27.45
C LEU A 10 -3.94 -1.71 28.71
N PRO A 11 -3.28 -0.63 29.15
CA PRO A 11 -3.81 0.24 30.19
C PRO A 11 -5.18 0.80 29.80
N ALA A 12 -6.08 0.96 30.78
CA ALA A 12 -7.43 1.49 30.56
C ALA A 12 -7.46 2.94 30.00
N THR A 13 -6.32 3.63 30.02
CA THR A 13 -6.15 4.96 29.43
C THR A 13 -6.09 4.93 27.89
N VAL A 14 -5.79 3.78 27.29
CA VAL A 14 -5.71 3.62 25.84
C VAL A 14 -7.11 3.51 25.26
N LYS A 15 -7.51 4.48 24.44
CA LYS A 15 -8.78 4.48 23.72
C LYS A 15 -8.56 3.92 22.31
N ILE A 16 -8.44 2.61 22.21
CA ILE A 16 -8.40 1.91 20.92
C ILE A 16 -9.40 0.77 20.95
N THR A 17 -10.17 0.64 19.88
CA THR A 17 -11.08 -0.48 19.66
C THR A 17 -10.31 -1.69 19.11
N GLU A 18 -10.87 -2.89 19.27
CA GLU A 18 -10.30 -4.09 18.66
C GLU A 18 -10.18 -3.95 17.13
N GLN A 19 -11.16 -3.27 16.50
CA GLN A 19 -11.17 -3.03 15.07
C GLN A 19 -10.02 -2.12 14.64
N GLU A 20 -9.80 -0.99 15.31
CA GLU A 20 -8.67 -0.09 15.04
C GLU A 20 -7.33 -0.82 15.24
N ALA A 21 -7.22 -1.68 16.26
CA ALA A 21 -6.01 -2.48 16.47
C ALA A 21 -5.75 -3.46 15.32
N LYS A 22 -6.80 -4.14 14.82
CA LYS A 22 -6.70 -5.02 13.65
C LYS A 22 -6.31 -4.25 12.39
N GLU A 23 -6.95 -3.11 12.16
CA GLU A 23 -6.67 -2.24 11.01
C GLU A 23 -5.20 -1.81 11.00
N LEU A 24 -4.69 -1.29 12.11
CA LEU A 24 -3.29 -0.89 12.23
C LEU A 24 -2.32 -2.04 11.97
N LEU A 25 -2.61 -3.24 12.49
CA LEU A 25 -1.78 -4.42 12.25
C LEU A 25 -1.79 -4.82 10.76
N MET A 26 -2.97 -4.86 10.13
CA MET A 26 -3.08 -5.26 8.72
C MET A 26 -2.41 -4.23 7.80
N LEU A 27 -2.63 -2.94 8.04
CA LEU A 27 -1.97 -1.86 7.31
C LEU A 27 -0.45 -1.98 7.40
N LYS A 28 0.09 -2.26 8.60
CA LYS A 28 1.52 -2.43 8.81
C LYS A 28 2.08 -3.60 8.01
N LEU A 29 1.41 -4.76 8.03
CA LEU A 29 1.86 -5.95 7.31
C LEU A 29 1.76 -5.80 5.79
N VAL A 30 0.76 -5.05 5.31
CA VAL A 30 0.62 -4.72 3.88
C VAL A 30 1.72 -3.73 3.44
N ASP A 31 1.99 -2.70 4.24
CA ASP A 31 3.06 -1.72 3.99
C ASP A 31 4.46 -2.36 3.99
N GLU A 32 4.68 -3.37 4.83
CA GLU A 32 5.93 -4.16 4.83
C GLU A 32 5.96 -5.20 3.70
N GLY A 33 4.82 -5.51 3.09
CA GLY A 33 4.72 -6.45 1.96
C GLY A 33 4.70 -7.90 2.40
N VAL A 34 4.51 -8.13 3.70
CA VAL A 34 4.26 -9.44 4.29
C VAL A 34 2.89 -9.95 3.86
N LEU A 35 1.91 -9.05 3.77
CA LEU A 35 0.59 -9.32 3.19
C LEU A 35 0.40 -8.56 1.88
N SER A 36 -0.27 -9.21 0.92
CA SER A 36 -0.86 -8.49 -0.20
C SER A 36 -2.06 -7.65 0.25
N GLN A 37 -2.41 -6.63 -0.55
CA GLN A 37 -3.62 -5.84 -0.31
C GLN A 37 -4.89 -6.71 -0.23
N SER A 38 -5.02 -7.73 -1.08
CA SER A 38 -6.18 -8.62 -1.04
C SER A 38 -6.23 -9.41 0.28
N GLN A 39 -5.11 -9.99 0.72
CA GLN A 39 -5.06 -10.72 1.99
C GLN A 39 -5.34 -9.83 3.20
N GLY A 40 -4.83 -8.60 3.21
CA GLY A 40 -5.10 -7.63 4.28
C GLY A 40 -6.59 -7.25 4.34
N ALA A 41 -7.22 -7.07 3.17
CA ALA A 41 -8.64 -6.76 3.07
C ALA A 41 -9.51 -7.94 3.53
N ASP A 42 -9.18 -9.16 3.12
CA ASP A 42 -9.88 -10.38 3.54
C ASP A 42 -9.84 -10.57 5.07
N LEU A 43 -8.71 -10.26 5.70
CA LEU A 43 -8.54 -10.36 7.17
C LEU A 43 -9.32 -9.30 7.96
N LEU A 44 -9.63 -8.16 7.33
CA LEU A 44 -10.48 -7.11 7.90
C LEU A 44 -11.96 -7.29 7.54
N GLY A 45 -12.28 -8.21 6.63
CA GLY A 45 -13.65 -8.39 6.12
C GLY A 45 -14.14 -7.22 5.27
N ILE A 46 -13.23 -6.49 4.62
CA ILE A 46 -13.52 -5.35 3.75
C ILE A 46 -13.11 -5.65 2.31
N SER A 47 -13.58 -4.84 1.36
CA SER A 47 -13.11 -4.92 -0.03
C SER A 47 -11.66 -4.40 -0.16
N ARG A 48 -10.97 -4.87 -1.22
CA ARG A 48 -9.65 -4.34 -1.57
C ARG A 48 -9.66 -2.82 -1.81
N TYR A 49 -10.75 -2.28 -2.33
CA TYR A 49 -10.88 -0.84 -2.57
C TYR A 49 -10.94 -0.06 -1.26
N GLU A 50 -11.73 -0.53 -0.28
CA GLU A 50 -11.79 0.06 1.06
C GLU A 50 -10.44 0.01 1.79
N LEU A 51 -9.68 -1.07 1.61
CA LEU A 51 -8.31 -1.14 2.14
C LEU A 51 -7.41 -0.07 1.51
N ILE A 52 -7.49 0.15 0.20
CA ILE A 52 -6.71 1.19 -0.48
C ILE A 52 -7.08 2.59 0.03
N GLU A 53 -8.38 2.85 0.24
CA GLU A 53 -8.81 4.10 0.88
C GLU A 53 -8.26 4.24 2.30
N LEU A 54 -8.27 3.16 3.08
CA LEU A 54 -7.71 3.13 4.43
C LEU A 54 -6.19 3.39 4.41
N MET A 55 -5.45 2.76 3.50
CA MET A 55 -4.03 3.05 3.30
C MET A 55 -3.79 4.53 2.98
N GLY A 56 -4.63 5.12 2.12
CA GLY A 56 -4.56 6.56 1.80
C GLY A 56 -4.80 7.45 3.03
N LYS A 57 -5.80 7.13 3.86
CA LYS A 57 -6.08 7.85 5.12
C LYS A 57 -4.91 7.78 6.11
N HIS A 58 -4.17 6.67 6.12
CA HIS A 58 -2.98 6.48 6.95
C HIS A 58 -1.66 6.91 6.28
N HIS A 59 -1.72 7.58 5.12
CA HIS A 59 -0.56 8.05 4.36
C HIS A 59 0.44 6.94 3.98
N LEU A 60 -0.07 5.74 3.75
CA LEU A 60 0.72 4.60 3.31
C LEU A 60 0.80 4.55 1.77
N PRO A 61 1.94 4.17 1.20
CA PRO A 61 2.10 4.02 -0.23
C PRO A 61 1.21 2.90 -0.77
N ILE A 62 0.27 3.25 -1.66
CA ILE A 62 -0.63 2.29 -2.32
C ILE A 62 0.13 1.39 -3.30
N MET A 63 1.23 1.88 -3.87
CA MET A 63 2.13 1.11 -4.71
C MET A 63 3.56 1.35 -4.27
N ARG A 64 4.36 0.29 -4.27
CA ARG A 64 5.81 0.42 -4.16
C ARG A 64 6.33 0.91 -5.49
N TYR A 65 6.96 2.06 -5.47
CA TYR A 65 7.63 2.62 -6.62
C TYR A 65 9.12 2.65 -6.32
N THR A 66 9.89 1.80 -6.98
CA THR A 66 11.33 1.71 -6.74
C THR A 66 12.07 2.78 -7.54
N LEU A 67 13.32 3.06 -7.15
CA LEU A 67 14.20 3.93 -7.94
C LEU A 67 14.36 3.41 -9.39
N LYS A 68 14.40 2.09 -9.56
CA LYS A 68 14.50 1.47 -10.88
C LYS A 68 13.24 1.70 -11.73
N ASP A 69 12.06 1.61 -11.12
CA ASP A 69 10.79 1.91 -11.81
C ASP A 69 10.77 3.37 -12.28
N TRP A 70 11.26 4.28 -11.43
CA TRP A 70 11.41 5.69 -11.79
C TRP A 70 12.39 5.93 -12.94
N GLU A 71 13.56 5.29 -12.91
CA GLU A 71 14.56 5.40 -13.96
C GLU A 71 14.03 4.92 -15.31
N GLU A 72 13.31 3.79 -15.30
CA GLU A 72 12.68 3.21 -16.47
C GLU A 72 11.63 4.15 -17.06
N GLU A 73 10.70 4.67 -16.24
CA GLU A 73 9.68 5.60 -16.70
C GLU A 73 10.28 6.90 -17.26
N ASN A 74 11.33 7.43 -16.62
CA ASN A 74 12.03 8.60 -17.13
C ASN A 74 12.72 8.35 -18.47
N ARG A 75 13.29 7.15 -18.67
CA ARG A 75 13.89 6.77 -19.95
C ARG A 75 12.84 6.75 -21.04
N VAL A 76 11.74 6.03 -20.82
CA VAL A 76 10.60 5.94 -21.77
C VAL A 76 10.06 7.34 -22.09
N LEU A 77 9.91 8.20 -21.09
CA LEU A 77 9.44 9.57 -21.28
C LEU A 77 10.38 10.39 -22.19
N LYS A 78 11.71 10.30 -21.97
CA LYS A 78 12.71 11.00 -22.81
C LYS A 78 12.67 10.52 -24.26
N GLU A 79 12.52 9.22 -24.47
CA GLU A 79 12.40 8.63 -25.82
C GLU A 79 11.16 9.15 -26.55
N LEU A 80 10.00 9.17 -25.89
CA LEU A 80 8.76 9.70 -26.45
C LEU A 80 8.87 11.19 -26.80
N GLN A 81 9.51 11.98 -25.95
CA GLN A 81 9.77 13.39 -26.23
C GLN A 81 10.69 13.59 -27.44
N ALA A 82 11.73 12.77 -27.58
CA ALA A 82 12.63 12.81 -28.73
C ALA A 82 11.91 12.44 -30.03
N GLN A 83 11.05 11.42 -30.01
CA GLN A 83 10.22 11.03 -31.16
C GLN A 83 9.27 12.16 -31.57
N ARG A 84 8.58 12.79 -30.61
CA ARG A 84 7.69 13.93 -30.86
C ARG A 84 8.43 15.12 -31.47
N ARG A 85 9.64 15.42 -31.02
CA ARG A 85 10.49 16.48 -31.60
C ARG A 85 10.82 16.20 -33.06
N LYS A 86 11.24 14.97 -33.38
CA LYS A 86 11.56 14.55 -34.76
C LYS A 86 10.34 14.56 -35.68
N ALA A 87 9.16 14.21 -35.16
CA ALA A 87 7.91 14.23 -35.91
C ALA A 87 7.42 15.66 -36.22
N ARG A 88 7.73 16.65 -35.35
CA ARG A 88 7.39 18.07 -35.56
C ARG A 88 8.37 18.82 -36.46
N SER A 89 9.55 18.27 -36.73
CA SER A 89 10.59 18.87 -37.58
C SER A 89 10.59 18.34 -39.02
N ARG A 90 9.59 17.55 -39.39
CA ARG A 90 9.33 17.07 -40.75
C ARG A 90 8.02 17.69 -41.24
#